data_AF-A0A0J6VIT6-F1
#
_entry.id   AF-A0A0J6VIT6-F1
#
_cell.length_a   1.000
_cell.length_b   1.000
_cell.length_c   1.000
_cell.angle_alpha   90.00
_cell.angle_beta   90.00
_cell.angle_gamma   90.00
#
_symmetry.space_group_name_H-M   'P 1'
#
loop_
_entity.id
_entity.type
_entity.pdbx_description
1 polymer ?
#
loop_
_entity_poly.entity_id
_entity_poly.type
_entity_poly.pdbx_seq_one_letter_code
_entity_poly.pdbx_strand_id
1 'polypeptide(L)'
;MSDFEKNLAVLTDHVRWLSSKQRAAAGRITVANQSVRDTASSMWSSHGIVCAPTNMAVAAAQSARAEAGATLHKISEELATRLTDAADNYDDADYRSGDNIGACGL
;
A
#
# COMPACT_ATOMS: atom_id res chain seq x y z
N MET A 1 6.35 30.09 15.24
CA MET A 1 6.39 29.14 14.12
C MET A 1 6.33 29.91 12.81
N SER A 2 7.41 29.87 12.03
CA SER A 2 7.57 30.50 10.72
C SER A 2 6.70 29.84 9.65
N ASP A 3 6.49 30.51 8.51
CA ASP A 3 5.73 29.95 7.39
C ASP A 3 6.45 28.76 6.74
N PHE A 4 7.78 28.67 6.88
CA PHE A 4 8.56 27.52 6.44
C PHE A 4 8.26 26.26 7.27
N GLU A 5 8.28 26.38 8.61
CA GLU A 5 7.94 25.29 9.53
C GLU A 5 6.50 24.78 9.30
N LYS A 6 5.55 25.69 9.07
CA LYS A 6 4.17 25.30 8.72
C LYS A 6 4.09 24.55 7.39
N ASN A 7 4.79 25.02 6.35
CA ASN A 7 4.80 24.35 5.04
C ASN A 7 5.43 22.96 5.13
N LEU A 8 6.47 22.78 5.95
CA LEU A 8 7.12 21.49 6.12
C LEU A 8 6.25 20.51 6.92
N ALA A 9 5.59 20.95 7.99
CA ALA A 9 4.60 20.15 8.71
C ALA A 9 3.43 19.69 7.80
N VAL A 10 2.94 20.59 6.93
CA VAL A 10 1.94 20.24 5.92
C VAL A 10 2.47 19.18 4.94
N LEU A 11 3.76 19.24 4.59
CA LEU A 11 4.40 18.24 3.74
C LEU A 11 4.52 16.88 4.45
N THR A 12 4.96 16.84 5.71
CA THR A 12 5.08 15.58 6.46
C THR A 12 3.73 14.94 6.72
N ASP A 13 2.69 15.73 7.04
CA ASP A 13 1.31 15.27 7.11
C ASP A 13 0.82 14.68 5.78
N HIS A 14 1.14 15.32 4.65
CA HIS A 14 0.78 14.80 3.33
C HIS A 14 1.48 13.47 3.02
N VAL A 15 2.76 13.32 3.39
CA VAL A 15 3.50 12.08 3.22
C VAL A 15 2.92 10.95 4.09
N ARG A 16 2.53 11.25 5.35
CA ARG A 16 1.81 10.29 6.22
C ARG A 16 0.46 9.91 5.63
N TRP A 17 -0.26 10.85 5.05
CA TRP A 17 -1.51 10.57 4.34
C TRP A 17 -1.29 9.62 3.15
N LEU A 18 -0.26 9.84 2.32
CA LEU A 18 0.10 8.93 1.23
C LEU A 18 0.42 7.52 1.75
N SER A 19 1.16 7.42 2.86
CA SER A 19 1.44 6.13 3.52
C SER A 19 0.16 5.40 3.91
N SER A 20 -0.82 6.11 4.51
CA SER A 20 -2.12 5.53 4.86
C SER A 20 -2.88 5.00 3.64
N LYS A 21 -2.80 5.70 2.49
CA LYS A 21 -3.44 5.27 1.25
C LYS A 21 -2.83 3.99 0.71
N GLN A 22 -1.53 3.82 0.85
CA GLN A 22 -0.86 2.58 0.45
C GLN A 22 -1.25 1.39 1.33
N ARG A 23 -1.33 1.56 2.66
CA ARG A 23 -1.87 0.49 3.55
C ARG A 23 -3.32 0.14 3.22
N ALA A 24 -4.16 1.15 2.95
CA ALA A 24 -5.53 0.92 2.53
C ALA A 24 -5.60 0.17 1.18
N ALA A 25 -4.72 0.50 0.23
CA ALA A 25 -4.61 -0.23 -1.03
C ALA A 25 -4.20 -1.69 -0.81
N ALA A 26 -3.18 -1.94 0.01
CA ALA A 26 -2.73 -3.29 0.38
C ALA A 26 -3.85 -4.13 0.98
N GLY A 27 -4.65 -3.56 1.89
CA GLY A 27 -5.82 -4.22 2.45
C GLY A 27 -6.92 -4.53 1.41
N ARG A 28 -7.22 -3.57 0.53
CA ARG A 28 -8.21 -3.77 -0.54
C ARG A 28 -7.78 -4.84 -1.55
N ILE A 29 -6.49 -4.91 -1.89
CA ILE A 29 -5.94 -5.95 -2.77
C ILE A 29 -6.12 -7.34 -2.13
N THR A 30 -5.82 -7.46 -0.84
CA THR A 30 -6.01 -8.71 -0.09
C THR A 30 -7.48 -9.16 -0.13
N VAL A 31 -8.42 -8.27 0.17
CA VAL A 31 -9.87 -8.57 0.11
C VAL A 31 -10.29 -8.95 -1.32
N ALA A 32 -9.82 -8.21 -2.33
CA ALA A 32 -10.15 -8.49 -3.72
C ALA A 32 -9.63 -9.87 -4.17
N ASN A 33 -8.45 -10.30 -3.71
CA ASN A 33 -7.94 -11.65 -3.98
C ASN A 33 -8.75 -12.74 -3.27
N GLN A 34 -9.13 -12.51 -2.02
CA GLN A 34 -9.95 -13.48 -1.27
C GLN A 34 -11.33 -13.66 -1.89
N SER A 35 -11.95 -12.59 -2.40
CA SER A 35 -13.32 -12.63 -2.95
C SER A 35 -13.51 -13.58 -4.14
N VAL A 36 -12.43 -13.96 -4.83
CA VAL A 36 -12.48 -14.83 -6.00
C VAL A 36 -11.77 -16.15 -5.78
N ARG A 37 -11.34 -16.50 -4.56
CA ARG A 37 -10.47 -17.66 -4.31
C ARG A 37 -11.08 -18.99 -4.78
N ASP A 38 -12.40 -19.13 -4.65
CA ASP A 38 -13.09 -20.41 -4.87
C ASP A 38 -13.87 -20.47 -6.19
N THR A 39 -13.67 -19.51 -7.12
CA THR A 39 -14.37 -19.49 -8.42
C THR A 39 -14.08 -20.73 -9.27
N ALA A 40 -12.82 -21.12 -9.48
CA ALA A 40 -12.51 -22.29 -10.31
C ALA A 40 -13.03 -23.60 -9.70
N SER A 41 -12.92 -23.78 -8.38
CA SER A 41 -13.48 -24.97 -7.71
C SER A 41 -15.00 -25.01 -7.82
N SER A 42 -15.67 -23.87 -7.68
CA SER A 42 -17.13 -23.75 -7.88
C SER A 42 -17.54 -24.08 -9.32
N MET A 43 -16.74 -23.67 -10.32
CA MET A 43 -16.99 -24.01 -11.73
C MET A 43 -16.81 -25.51 -12.00
N TRP A 44 -15.78 -26.14 -11.44
CA TRP A 44 -15.62 -27.59 -11.50
C TRP A 44 -16.81 -28.32 -10.87
N SER A 45 -17.33 -27.84 -9.74
CA SER A 45 -18.50 -28.44 -9.08
C SER A 45 -19.81 -28.25 -9.84
N SER A 46 -19.99 -27.15 -10.56
CA SER A 46 -21.27 -26.78 -11.19
C SER A 46 -21.37 -27.17 -12.66
N HIS A 47 -20.28 -27.03 -13.42
CA HIS A 47 -20.26 -27.29 -14.87
C HIS A 47 -19.52 -28.58 -15.23
N GLY A 48 -18.70 -29.11 -14.30
CA GLY A 48 -18.05 -30.40 -14.45
C GLY A 48 -17.09 -30.47 -15.64
N ILE A 49 -16.91 -31.71 -16.13
CA ILE A 49 -15.93 -32.02 -17.18
C ILE A 49 -16.30 -31.42 -18.55
N VAL A 50 -17.59 -31.16 -18.81
CA VAL A 50 -18.05 -30.59 -20.09
C VAL A 50 -17.42 -29.21 -20.33
N CYS A 51 -17.19 -28.44 -19.27
CA CYS A 51 -16.53 -27.14 -19.31
C CYS A 51 -15.04 -27.21 -18.93
N ALA A 52 -14.39 -28.37 -19.01
CA ALA A 52 -13.00 -28.55 -18.57
C ALA A 52 -12.01 -27.51 -19.13
N PRO A 53 -12.02 -27.17 -20.44
CA PRO A 53 -11.12 -26.14 -20.98
C PRO A 53 -11.31 -24.78 -20.30
N THR A 54 -12.56 -24.37 -20.09
CA THR A 54 -12.90 -23.10 -19.44
C THR A 54 -12.55 -23.13 -17.97
N ASN A 55 -12.78 -24.22 -17.26
CA ASN A 55 -12.43 -24.36 -15.85
C ASN A 55 -10.91 -24.25 -15.65
N MET A 56 -10.12 -24.86 -16.52
CA MET A 56 -8.65 -24.74 -16.51
C MET A 56 -8.20 -23.30 -16.78
N ALA A 57 -8.81 -22.62 -17.77
CA ALA A 57 -8.51 -21.23 -18.07
C ALA A 57 -8.80 -20.29 -16.87
N VAL A 58 -9.93 -20.50 -16.18
CA VAL A 58 -10.28 -19.73 -14.97
C VAL A 58 -9.31 -20.03 -13.82
N ALA A 59 -8.93 -21.30 -13.61
CA ALA A 59 -7.93 -21.65 -12.60
C ALA A 59 -6.58 -20.97 -12.85
N ALA A 60 -6.12 -20.94 -14.11
CA ALA A 60 -4.90 -20.24 -14.49
C ALA A 60 -5.01 -18.71 -14.25
N ALA A 61 -6.13 -18.11 -14.64
CA ALA A 61 -6.39 -16.69 -14.41
C ALA A 61 -6.45 -16.33 -12.92
N GLN A 62 -7.08 -17.16 -12.09
CA GLN A 62 -7.10 -17.00 -10.64
C GLN A 62 -5.69 -17.06 -10.05
N SER A 63 -4.87 -18.03 -10.46
CA SER A 63 -3.48 -18.17 -10.00
C SER A 63 -2.66 -16.93 -10.34
N ALA A 64 -2.73 -16.48 -11.60
CA ALA A 64 -2.02 -15.28 -12.05
C ALA A 64 -2.49 -14.02 -11.28
N ARG A 65 -3.80 -13.90 -11.03
CA ARG A 65 -4.35 -12.78 -10.23
C ARG A 65 -3.89 -12.83 -8.77
N ALA A 66 -3.84 -14.02 -8.17
CA ALA A 66 -3.34 -14.19 -6.81
C ALA A 66 -1.88 -13.74 -6.69
N GLU A 67 -1.02 -14.14 -7.62
CA GLU A 67 0.39 -13.72 -7.69
C GLU A 67 0.53 -12.20 -7.89
N ALA A 68 -0.22 -11.64 -8.84
CA ALA A 68 -0.20 -10.20 -9.10
C ALA A 68 -0.65 -9.41 -7.86
N GLY A 69 -1.74 -9.84 -7.20
CA GLY A 69 -2.20 -9.17 -5.99
C GLY A 69 -1.26 -9.36 -4.79
N ALA A 70 -0.58 -10.50 -4.65
CA ALA A 70 0.45 -10.66 -3.63
C ALA A 70 1.63 -9.69 -3.85
N THR A 71 2.03 -9.50 -5.11
CA THR A 71 3.07 -8.54 -5.49
C THR A 71 2.64 -7.10 -5.20
N LEU A 72 1.42 -6.72 -5.60
CA LEU A 72 0.90 -5.37 -5.34
C LEU A 72 0.74 -5.10 -3.85
N HIS A 73 0.28 -6.08 -3.06
CA HIS A 73 0.22 -5.97 -1.60
C HIS A 73 1.60 -5.66 -1.02
N LYS A 74 2.62 -6.43 -1.40
CA LYS A 74 4.00 -6.24 -0.93
C LYS A 74 4.52 -4.84 -1.28
N ILE A 75 4.36 -4.41 -2.53
CA ILE A 75 4.85 -3.10 -2.98
C ILE A 75 4.13 -1.97 -2.25
N SER A 76 2.82 -2.08 -2.03
CA SER A 76 2.06 -1.07 -1.27
C SER A 76 2.51 -1.00 0.19
N GLU A 77 2.73 -2.12 0.88
CA GLU A 77 3.27 -2.12 2.25
C GLU A 77 4.69 -1.53 2.30
N GLU A 78 5.56 -1.90 1.36
CA GLU A 78 6.92 -1.38 1.27
C GLU A 78 6.93 0.14 1.05
N LEU A 79 6.08 0.63 0.14
CA LEU A 79 5.94 2.06 -0.11
C LEU A 79 5.34 2.79 1.09
N ALA A 80 4.38 2.19 1.79
CA ALA A 80 3.82 2.76 3.01
C ALA A 80 4.90 2.94 4.09
N THR A 81 5.76 1.95 4.28
CA THR A 81 6.89 2.02 5.21
C THR A 81 7.86 3.12 4.80
N ARG A 82 8.31 3.15 3.55
CA ARG A 82 9.23 4.19 3.05
C ARG A 82 8.68 5.61 3.20
N LEU A 83 7.38 5.80 2.98
CA LEU A 83 6.72 7.09 3.21
C LEU A 83 6.68 7.45 4.70
N THR A 84 6.46 6.47 5.58
CA THR A 84 6.51 6.71 7.04
C THR A 84 7.91 7.14 7.45
N ASP A 85 8.93 6.39 7.02
CA ASP A 85 10.34 6.70 7.31
C ASP A 85 10.74 8.08 6.77
N ALA A 86 10.26 8.44 5.57
CA ALA A 86 10.52 9.76 4.99
C ALA A 86 9.91 10.88 5.83
N ALA A 87 8.66 10.73 6.29
CA ALA A 87 8.02 11.72 7.16
C ALA A 87 8.76 11.86 8.50
N ASP A 88 9.15 10.74 9.11
CA ASP A 88 9.89 10.75 10.38
C ASP A 88 11.26 11.42 10.24
N ASN A 89 11.97 11.19 9.14
CA ASN A 89 13.24 11.85 8.85
C ASN A 89 13.08 13.36 8.62
N TYR A 90 12.00 13.79 7.98
CA TYR A 90 11.71 15.22 7.82
C TYR A 90 11.39 15.88 9.15
N ASP A 91 10.59 15.24 10.01
CA ASP A 91 10.28 15.75 11.35
C ASP A 91 11.55 15.86 12.22
N ASP A 92 12.47 14.88 12.19
CA ASP A 92 13.76 14.95 12.92
C ASP A 92 14.69 16.05 12.36
N ALA A 93 14.78 16.18 11.04
CA ALA A 93 15.59 17.23 10.42
C ALA A 93 15.05 18.63 10.76
N ASP A 94 13.73 18.81 10.79
CA ASP A 94 13.08 20.06 11.19
C ASP A 94 13.33 20.36 12.66
N TYR A 95 13.12 19.37 13.55
CA TYR A 95 13.38 19.51 14.98
C TYR A 95 14.82 19.97 15.27
N ARG A 96 15.81 19.33 14.64
CA ARG A 96 17.23 19.70 14.80
C ARG A 96 17.54 21.08 14.23
N SER A 97 16.91 21.46 13.12
CA SER A 97 17.12 22.78 12.53
C SER A 97 16.54 23.88 13.41
N GLY A 98 15.33 23.68 13.96
CA GLY A 98 14.69 24.59 14.90
C GLY A 98 15.50 24.77 16.19
N ASP A 99 16.03 23.68 16.75
CA ASP A 99 16.89 23.72 17.94
C ASP A 99 18.18 24.53 17.69
N ASN A 100 18.85 24.29 16.56
CA ASN A 100 20.05 25.04 16.18
C ASN A 100 19.78 26.55 15.97
N ILE A 101 18.65 26.90 15.36
CA ILE A 101 18.26 28.31 15.17
C ILE A 101 17.93 28.96 16.52
N GLY A 102 17.21 28.27 17.41
CA GLY A 102 16.91 28.74 18.76
C GLY A 102 18.16 28.92 19.62
N ALA A 103 19.15 28.04 19.48
CA ALA A 103 20.44 28.13 20.16
C ALA A 103 21.30 29.31 19.67
N CYS A 104 21.12 29.77 18.42
CA CYS A 104 21.80 30.95 17.89
C CYS A 104 21.21 32.28 18.38
N GLY A 105 20.07 32.29 19.09
CA GLY A 105 19.57 33.46 19.81
C GLY A 105 19.34 34.71 18.95
N LEU A 106 18.70 34.56 17.79
CA LEU A 106 18.16 35.69 17.01
C LEU A 106 16.75 36.06 17.48
#